data_AF-A0AAD1UH91-F1
#
_entry.id   AF-A0AAD1UH91-F1
#
_cell.length_a   1.000
_cell.length_b   1.000
_cell.length_c   1.000
_cell.angle_alpha   90.00
_cell.angle_beta   90.00
_cell.angle_gamma   90.00
#
_symmetry.space_group_name_H-M   'P 1'
#
loop_
_entity.id
_entity.type
_entity.pdbx_description
1 polymer ?
#
loop_
_entity_poly.entity_id
_entity_poly.type
_entity_poly.pdbx_seq_one_letter_code
_entity_poly.pdbx_strand_id
1 'polypeptide(L)'
;MDFFLARISNGIGIRLLEHLFQSVRTSQFTYFDLGIEENLEAYGTELPPQIPLENINTPLALMWGEFDGSITQQDAQWIRSRLENNIIFDNIYEDQTHLSFLVGNNIEEYLDDIIQLMSEYQTPNPNT
;
A
#
# COMPACT_ATOMS: atom_id res chain seq x y z
N MET A 1 -8.83 -14.11 18.97
CA MET A 1 -8.29 -12.73 18.96
C MET A 1 -6.83 -12.71 19.38
N ASP A 2 -6.49 -13.23 20.57
CA ASP A 2 -5.12 -13.19 21.14
C ASP A 2 -4.03 -13.81 20.27
N PHE A 3 -4.30 -14.98 19.65
CA PHE A 3 -3.37 -15.62 18.71
C PHE A 3 -3.06 -14.74 17.48
N PHE A 4 -4.06 -14.04 16.98
CA PHE A 4 -3.93 -13.22 15.77
C PHE A 4 -3.18 -11.92 16.05
N LEU A 5 -3.55 -11.22 17.13
CA LEU A 5 -2.88 -10.00 17.56
C LEU A 5 -1.41 -10.24 17.89
N ALA A 6 -1.09 -11.34 18.57
CA ALA A 6 0.30 -11.69 18.89
C ALA A 6 1.16 -11.99 17.66
N ARG A 7 0.57 -12.46 16.55
CA ARG A 7 1.30 -12.71 15.30
C ARG A 7 1.47 -11.47 14.43
N ILE A 8 0.44 -10.65 14.29
CA ILE A 8 0.52 -9.42 13.47
C ILE A 8 1.38 -8.34 14.14
N SER A 9 1.45 -8.32 15.47
CA SER A 9 2.27 -7.34 16.22
C SER A 9 3.71 -7.79 16.44
N ASN A 10 4.04 -9.07 16.18
CA ASN A 10 5.39 -9.57 16.38
C ASN A 10 6.32 -9.00 15.31
N GLY A 11 7.17 -8.04 15.71
CA GLY A 11 8.32 -7.62 14.92
C GLY A 11 8.21 -6.25 14.23
N ILE A 12 7.23 -5.40 14.56
CA ILE A 12 7.25 -4.02 14.08
C ILE A 12 8.41 -3.27 14.75
N GLY A 13 9.43 -2.93 13.97
CA GLY A 13 10.59 -2.17 14.45
C GLY A 13 10.23 -0.73 14.79
N ILE A 14 10.87 -0.16 15.82
CA ILE A 14 10.65 1.23 16.26
C ILE A 14 10.85 2.22 15.10
N ARG A 15 11.84 1.97 14.23
CA ARG A 15 12.10 2.79 13.05
C ARG A 15 10.92 2.83 12.07
N LEU A 16 10.19 1.72 11.90
CA LEU A 16 9.01 1.71 11.03
C LEU A 16 7.88 2.55 11.63
N LEU A 17 7.65 2.44 12.94
CA LEU A 17 6.65 3.27 13.62
C LEU A 17 7.00 4.76 13.52
N GLU A 18 8.26 5.10 13.73
CA GLU A 18 8.76 6.47 13.57
C GLU A 18 8.53 6.99 12.15
N HIS A 19 8.82 6.18 11.12
CA HIS A 19 8.57 6.56 9.73
C HIS A 19 7.09 6.81 9.46
N LEU A 20 6.20 5.94 9.96
CA LEU A 20 4.76 6.14 9.83
C LEU A 20 4.32 7.47 10.46
N PHE A 21 4.86 7.83 11.64
CA PHE A 21 4.60 9.13 12.24
C PHE A 21 5.15 10.29 11.39
N GLN A 22 6.33 10.16 10.77
CA GLN A 22 6.87 11.16 9.85
C GLN A 22 5.94 11.37 8.65
N SER A 23 5.45 10.29 8.05
CA SER A 23 4.50 10.36 6.92
C SER A 23 3.17 11.01 7.32
N VAL A 24 2.59 10.64 8.46
CA VAL A 24 1.34 11.25 8.95
C VAL A 24 1.53 12.75 9.23
N ARG A 25 2.64 13.15 9.85
CA ARG A 25 2.93 14.56 10.20
C ARG A 25 3.20 15.44 8.99
N THR A 26 3.86 14.91 7.98
CA THR A 26 4.24 15.68 6.77
C THR A 26 3.16 15.61 5.68
N SER A 27 2.30 14.59 5.74
CA SER A 27 1.38 14.22 4.65
C SER A 27 2.12 13.99 3.33
N GLN A 28 3.33 13.40 3.41
CA GLN A 28 4.16 13.09 2.25
C GLN A 28 4.61 11.63 2.26
N PHE A 29 4.75 11.09 1.06
CA PHE A 29 5.33 9.76 0.83
C PHE A 29 6.81 9.91 0.44
N THR A 30 7.67 9.89 1.45
CA THR A 30 9.12 10.11 1.33
C THR A 30 9.92 8.95 1.90
N TYR A 31 11.22 8.93 1.62
CA TYR A 31 12.17 8.15 2.41
C TYR A 31 12.15 8.57 3.89
N PHE A 32 12.76 7.75 4.75
CA PHE A 32 12.88 8.02 6.17
C PHE A 32 13.68 9.31 6.41
N ASP A 33 13.15 10.23 7.22
CA ASP A 33 13.87 11.44 7.63
C ASP A 33 14.88 11.09 8.72
N LEU A 34 16.17 11.17 8.39
CA LEU A 34 17.28 10.87 9.31
C LEU A 34 17.71 12.10 10.13
N GLY A 35 17.19 13.29 9.83
CA GLY A 35 17.74 14.57 10.28
C GLY A 35 18.61 15.23 9.20
N ILE A 36 18.83 16.55 9.30
CA ILE A 36 19.45 17.35 8.23
C ILE A 36 20.85 16.84 7.86
N GLU A 37 21.71 16.58 8.83
CA GLU A 37 23.10 16.16 8.61
C GLU A 37 23.15 14.79 7.92
N GLU A 38 22.40 13.82 8.46
CA GLU A 38 22.33 12.47 7.92
C GLU A 38 21.56 12.40 6.58
N ASN A 39 20.56 13.25 6.34
CA ASN A 39 19.88 13.34 5.06
C ASN A 39 20.82 13.89 3.97
N LEU A 40 21.66 14.88 4.30
CA LEU A 40 22.67 15.38 3.37
C LEU A 40 23.69 14.29 3.01
N GLU A 41 24.12 13.49 3.99
CA GLU A 41 25.01 12.36 3.75
C GLU A 41 24.34 11.24 2.93
N ALA A 42 23.11 10.84 3.29
CA ALA A 42 22.43 9.69 2.69
C ALA A 42 21.74 10.01 1.36
N TYR A 43 21.16 11.21 1.22
CA TYR A 43 20.30 11.60 0.11
C TYR A 43 20.84 12.79 -0.69
N GLY A 44 21.79 13.55 -0.15
CA GLY A 44 22.31 14.77 -0.78
C GLY A 44 21.39 15.99 -0.64
N THR A 45 20.32 15.90 0.15
CA THR A 45 19.33 16.96 0.39
C THR A 45 19.03 17.08 1.87
N GLU A 46 18.67 18.27 2.36
CA GLU A 46 18.36 18.47 3.79
C GLU A 46 17.07 17.74 4.22
N LEU A 47 16.12 17.59 3.30
CA LEU A 47 14.87 16.85 3.48
C LEU A 47 14.92 15.53 2.72
N PRO A 48 14.23 14.47 3.20
CA PRO A 48 14.17 13.21 2.48
C PRO A 48 13.44 13.38 1.14
N PRO A 49 13.92 12.77 0.06
CA PRO A 49 13.26 12.86 -1.23
C PRO A 49 11.90 12.14 -1.23
N GLN A 50 11.00 12.56 -2.11
CA GLN A 50 9.75 11.84 -2.36
C GLN A 50 10.02 10.54 -3.11
N ILE A 51 9.25 9.50 -2.79
CA ILE A 51 9.32 8.24 -3.52
C ILE A 51 8.52 8.41 -4.82
N PRO A 52 9.15 8.25 -6.00
CA PRO A 52 8.51 8.49 -7.29
C PRO A 52 7.60 7.31 -7.65
N LEU A 53 6.34 7.38 -7.26
CA LEU A 53 5.33 6.37 -7.58
C LEU A 53 5.15 6.19 -9.09
N GLU A 54 5.40 7.23 -9.87
CA GLU A 54 5.33 7.23 -11.33
C GLU A 54 6.35 6.28 -11.96
N ASN A 55 7.37 5.83 -11.21
CA ASN A 55 8.33 4.83 -11.68
C ASN A 55 7.82 3.39 -11.55
N ILE A 56 6.67 3.16 -10.90
CA ILE A 56 6.04 1.84 -10.80
C ILE A 56 5.42 1.52 -12.16
N ASN A 57 6.05 0.60 -12.90
CA ASN A 57 5.64 0.22 -14.27
C ASN A 57 4.97 -1.16 -14.35
N THR A 58 4.69 -1.79 -13.21
CA THR A 58 4.03 -3.11 -13.15
C THR A 58 2.51 -2.95 -13.22
N PRO A 59 1.75 -3.90 -13.82
CA PRO A 59 0.31 -3.93 -13.69
C PRO A 59 -0.12 -4.04 -12.22
N LEU A 60 -1.12 -3.26 -11.81
CA LEU A 60 -1.61 -3.17 -10.44
C LEU A 60 -3.11 -3.44 -10.38
N ALA A 61 -3.51 -4.31 -9.45
CA ALA A 61 -4.91 -4.44 -9.04
C ALA A 61 -5.08 -3.72 -7.70
N LEU A 62 -5.99 -2.75 -7.65
CA LEU A 62 -6.33 -2.03 -6.43
C LEU A 62 -7.66 -2.57 -5.87
N MET A 63 -7.63 -2.98 -4.61
CA MET A 63 -8.75 -3.61 -3.92
C MET A 63 -8.91 -2.90 -2.57
N TRP A 64 -10.04 -2.24 -2.37
CA TRP A 64 -10.28 -1.38 -1.22
C TRP A 64 -11.49 -1.84 -0.43
N GLY A 65 -11.49 -1.62 0.89
CA GLY A 65 -12.69 -1.81 1.71
C GLY A 65 -13.40 -0.49 1.94
N GLU A 66 -14.73 -0.45 1.77
CA GLU A 66 -15.51 0.77 2.03
C GLU A 66 -15.40 1.21 3.50
N PHE A 67 -15.30 0.26 4.43
CA PHE A 67 -15.18 0.50 5.86
C PHE A 67 -13.71 0.45 6.35
N ASP A 68 -12.73 0.66 5.47
CA ASP A 68 -11.33 0.77 5.88
C ASP A 68 -11.06 2.08 6.62
N GLY A 69 -11.00 2.00 7.96
CA GLY A 69 -10.67 3.15 8.81
C GLY A 69 -9.18 3.53 8.85
N SER A 70 -8.30 2.78 8.18
CA SER A 70 -6.85 3.03 8.14
C SER A 70 -6.43 3.82 6.89
N ILE A 71 -7.27 3.83 5.86
CA ILE A 71 -7.01 4.48 4.58
C ILE A 71 -8.12 5.50 4.35
N THR A 72 -7.76 6.77 4.21
CA THR A 72 -8.77 7.78 3.89
C THR A 72 -9.16 7.72 2.42
N GLN A 73 -10.39 8.14 2.10
CA GLN A 73 -10.82 8.30 0.70
C GLN A 73 -9.88 9.22 -0.09
N GLN A 74 -9.30 10.22 0.57
CA GLN A 74 -8.33 11.13 -0.03
C GLN A 74 -7.03 10.41 -0.42
N ASP A 75 -6.49 9.56 0.46
CA ASP A 75 -5.27 8.79 0.18
C ASP A 75 -5.50 7.77 -0.94
N ALA A 76 -6.67 7.11 -0.96
CA ALA A 76 -7.05 6.20 -2.04
C ALA A 76 -7.15 6.90 -3.40
N GLN A 77 -7.76 8.10 -3.44
CA GLN A 77 -7.82 8.91 -4.66
C GLN A 77 -6.43 9.40 -5.09
N TRP A 78 -5.58 9.78 -4.11
CA TRP A 78 -4.21 10.21 -4.37
C TRP A 78 -3.40 9.10 -5.05
N ILE A 79 -3.41 7.88 -4.51
CA ILE A 79 -2.68 6.76 -5.11
C ILE A 79 -3.25 6.40 -6.50
N ARG A 80 -4.59 6.38 -6.64
CA ARG A 80 -5.25 6.07 -7.92
C ARG A 80 -4.82 7.04 -9.01
N SER A 81 -4.76 8.34 -8.71
CA SER A 81 -4.34 9.36 -9.68
C SER A 81 -2.86 9.27 -10.08
N ARG A 82 -1.99 8.79 -9.18
CA ARG A 82 -0.54 8.68 -9.42
C ARG A 82 -0.16 7.43 -10.21
N LEU A 83 -0.99 6.39 -10.13
CA LEU A 83 -0.74 5.07 -10.71
C LEU A 83 -1.74 4.70 -11.82
N GLU A 84 -2.57 5.64 -12.28
CA GLU A 84 -3.67 5.41 -13.24
C GLU A 84 -3.27 4.54 -14.43
N ASN A 85 -2.11 4.81 -15.04
CA ASN A 85 -1.62 4.09 -16.22
C ASN A 85 -1.29 2.61 -15.96
N ASN A 86 -1.15 2.22 -14.71
CA ASN A 86 -0.72 0.89 -14.28
C ASN A 86 -1.86 0.08 -13.67
N ILE A 87 -2.98 0.73 -13.35
CA ILE A 87 -4.13 0.08 -12.72
C ILE A 87 -4.92 -0.70 -13.77
N ILE A 88 -4.91 -2.03 -13.64
CA ILE A 88 -5.62 -2.96 -14.51
C ILE A 88 -6.95 -3.43 -13.93
N PHE A 89 -7.12 -3.24 -12.62
CA PHE A 89 -8.32 -3.58 -11.88
C PHE A 89 -8.44 -2.64 -10.69
N ASP A 90 -9.65 -2.17 -10.43
CA ASP A 90 -9.92 -1.28 -9.32
C ASP A 90 -11.32 -1.49 -8.79
N ASN A 91 -11.43 -2.01 -7.56
CA ASN A 91 -12.72 -2.29 -6.94
C ASN A 91 -12.76 -1.88 -5.47
N ILE A 92 -13.95 -1.49 -5.02
CA ILE A 92 -14.26 -1.19 -3.62
C ILE A 92 -15.26 -2.23 -3.15
N TYR A 93 -14.90 -2.95 -2.09
CA TYR A 93 -15.72 -3.99 -1.48
C TYR A 93 -16.45 -3.42 -0.27
N GLU A 94 -17.78 -3.39 -0.34
CA GLU A 94 -18.65 -2.73 0.63
C GLU A 94 -18.50 -3.33 2.04
N ASP A 95 -18.42 -4.66 2.17
CA ASP A 95 -18.37 -5.32 3.48
C ASP A 95 -16.94 -5.51 4.05
N GLN A 96 -15.94 -4.85 3.44
CA GLN A 96 -14.54 -5.00 3.84
C GLN A 96 -14.01 -3.79 4.64
N THR A 97 -13.18 -4.11 5.65
CA THR A 97 -12.33 -3.22 6.45
C THR A 97 -10.85 -3.55 6.22
N HIS A 98 -9.92 -2.75 6.74
CA HIS A 98 -8.47 -2.96 6.57
C HIS A 98 -7.99 -4.40 6.81
N LEU A 99 -8.42 -5.00 7.93
CA LEU A 99 -7.96 -6.34 8.33
C LEU A 99 -8.78 -7.47 7.70
N SER A 100 -9.96 -7.18 7.15
CA SER A 100 -10.83 -8.22 6.58
C SER A 100 -10.24 -8.89 5.33
N PHE A 101 -9.41 -8.17 4.57
CA PHE A 101 -8.61 -8.74 3.47
C PHE A 101 -7.60 -9.80 3.92
N LEU A 102 -7.24 -9.82 5.21
CA LEU A 102 -6.28 -10.78 5.75
C LEU A 102 -6.97 -11.87 6.59
N VAL A 103 -8.01 -11.52 7.34
CA VAL A 103 -8.57 -12.39 8.40
C VAL A 103 -10.10 -12.44 8.41
N GLY A 104 -10.76 -11.76 7.47
CA GLY A 104 -12.20 -11.72 7.36
C GLY A 104 -12.77 -13.08 6.98
N ASN A 105 -14.00 -13.36 7.42
CA ASN A 105 -14.72 -14.57 7.02
C ASN A 105 -15.32 -14.43 5.61
N ASN A 106 -15.47 -13.21 5.12
CA ASN A 106 -16.09 -12.89 3.83
C ASN A 106 -15.05 -12.78 2.70
N ILE A 107 -14.11 -13.72 2.66
CA ILE A 107 -13.05 -13.75 1.63
C ILE A 107 -13.63 -13.96 0.22
N GLU A 108 -14.77 -14.64 0.12
CA GLU A 108 -15.44 -14.97 -1.14
C GLU A 108 -15.80 -13.72 -1.96
N GLU A 109 -15.98 -12.56 -1.30
CA GLU A 109 -16.34 -11.30 -1.97
C GLU A 109 -15.26 -10.79 -2.93
N TYR A 110 -13.98 -11.09 -2.66
CA TYR A 110 -12.85 -10.60 -3.45
C TYR A 110 -11.95 -11.72 -3.99
N LEU A 111 -12.13 -12.95 -3.51
CA LEU A 111 -11.32 -14.10 -3.92
C LEU A 111 -11.51 -14.46 -5.39
N ASP A 112 -12.75 -14.40 -5.89
CA ASP A 112 -13.05 -14.69 -7.30
C ASP A 112 -12.33 -13.70 -8.23
N ASP A 113 -12.31 -12.42 -7.88
CA ASP A 113 -11.56 -11.39 -8.60
C ASP A 113 -10.05 -11.68 -8.59
N ILE A 114 -9.48 -12.06 -7.45
CA ILE A 114 -8.06 -12.43 -7.34
C ILE A 114 -7.74 -13.63 -8.23
N ILE A 115 -8.57 -14.68 -8.19
CA ILE A 115 -8.38 -15.89 -9.01
C ILE A 115 -8.47 -15.55 -10.49
N GLN A 116 -9.45 -14.74 -10.88
CA GLN A 116 -9.61 -14.29 -12.26
C GLN A 116 -8.36 -13.52 -12.71
N LEU A 117 -7.94 -12.50 -11.97
CA LEU A 117 -6.75 -11.71 -12.29
C LEU A 117 -5.49 -12.59 -12.37
N MET A 118 -5.27 -13.51 -11.44
CA MET A 118 -4.13 -14.42 -11.52
C MET A 118 -4.19 -15.32 -12.75
N SER A 119 -5.39 -15.77 -13.16
CA SER A 119 -5.55 -16.61 -14.34
C SER A 119 -5.28 -15.84 -15.65
N GLU A 120 -5.66 -14.57 -15.72
CA GLU A 120 -5.43 -13.69 -16.87
C GLU A 120 -3.92 -13.42 -17.08
N TYR A 121 -3.13 -13.39 -16.01
CA TYR A 121 -1.70 -13.09 -16.03
C TYR A 121 -0.79 -14.31 -15.78
N GLN A 122 -1.34 -15.54 -15.79
CA GLN A 122 -0.62 -16.78 -15.43
C GLN A 122 0.40 -17.26 -16.49
N THR A 123 0.30 -16.77 -17.72
CA THR A 123 1.24 -17.10 -18.81
C THR A 123 1.97 -15.84 -19.26
N PRO A 124 3.31 -15.87 -19.43
CA PRO A 124 4.01 -14.77 -20.08
C PRO A 124 3.35 -14.55 -21.45
N ASN A 125 2.90 -13.34 -21.73
CA ASN A 125 2.52 -12.98 -23.08
C ASN A 125 3.78 -13.20 -23.95
N PRO A 126 3.77 -14.12 -24.93
CA PRO A 126 4.95 -14.39 -25.75
C PRO A 126 5.36 -13.18 -26.62
N ASN A 127 4.60 -12.08 -26.56
CA ASN A 127 4.83 -10.85 -27.32
C ASN A 127 5.20 -9.63 -26.46
N THR A 128 5.58 -9.81 -25.19
CA THR A 128 6.23 -8.78 -24.35
C THR A 128 7.62 -9.19 -23.95
#